data_AF-A0A0L0FW61-F1
#
_entry.id   AF-A0A0L0FW61-F1
#
_cell.length_a   1.000
_cell.length_b   1.000
_cell.length_c   1.000
_cell.angle_alpha   90.00
_cell.angle_beta   90.00
_cell.angle_gamma   90.00
#
_symmetry.space_group_name_H-M   'P 1'
#
loop_
_entity.id
_entity.type
_entity.pdbx_description
1 polymer ?
#
loop_
_entity_poly.entity_id
_entity_poly.type
_entity_poly.pdbx_seq_one_letter_code
_entity_poly.pdbx_strand_id
1 'polypeptide(L)'
;MLFEPAPAQYYPTSHPTITSHLTIHLAGTGDHGFMRRHLIALPLVADGVASVILESPYYGRRKPIRQVRSKLLHVCDLLVLGFTTIAESLHLLRWAKHNGYHRSCVSGFSMGGVHAAMVACLSPEPVACSPHLAPHSASEPFCNGPLWQGTRLYRTPRDFIRPVSFQSEHGRLDDVNVPYENELEATRLRLERAFSITDVTKFPKPLRPDAAVFVVGRYDRYVSLDSASRLQSHFDGSQIHIVDGGHVSSFLMYQDWFRSAVLASLSKL
;
A
#
# COMPACT_ATOMS: atom_id res chain seq x y z
N MET A 1 27.86 18.13 -48.52
CA MET A 1 27.37 16.80 -48.11
C MET A 1 26.12 17.00 -47.29
N LEU A 2 24.96 16.81 -47.91
CA LEU A 2 23.66 16.81 -47.24
C LEU A 2 23.43 15.40 -46.70
N PHE A 3 23.23 15.25 -45.39
CA PHE A 3 22.89 13.96 -44.78
C PHE A 3 21.43 13.64 -45.12
N GLU A 4 21.20 12.55 -45.85
CA GLU A 4 19.86 11.98 -45.98
C GLU A 4 19.41 11.38 -44.64
N PRO A 5 18.14 11.56 -44.24
CA PRO A 5 17.60 10.91 -43.06
C PRO A 5 17.45 9.40 -43.32
N ALA A 6 17.82 8.59 -42.32
CA ALA A 6 17.69 7.14 -42.37
C ALA A 6 16.23 6.73 -42.64
N PRO A 7 15.98 5.65 -43.41
CA PRO A 7 14.63 5.21 -43.72
C PRO A 7 13.88 4.83 -42.45
N ALA A 8 12.62 5.26 -42.37
CA ALA A 8 11.73 4.97 -41.25
C ALA A 8 11.64 3.44 -41.04
N GLN A 9 12.08 2.97 -39.88
CA GLN A 9 11.83 1.60 -39.45
C GLN A 9 10.32 1.38 -39.38
N TYR A 10 9.84 0.47 -40.20
CA TYR A 10 8.45 0.04 -40.22
C TYR A 10 8.17 -0.75 -38.94
N TYR A 11 7.65 -0.08 -37.91
CA TYR A 11 7.10 -0.77 -36.75
C TYR A 11 5.81 -1.47 -37.20
N PRO A 12 5.68 -2.80 -37.01
CA PRO A 12 4.45 -3.49 -37.34
C PRO A 12 3.28 -2.87 -36.56
N THR A 13 2.28 -2.39 -37.31
CA THR A 13 1.05 -1.74 -36.81
C THR A 13 0.03 -2.72 -36.25
N SER A 14 0.41 -3.97 -35.99
CA SER A 14 -0.42 -4.88 -35.22
C SER A 14 -0.34 -4.44 -33.76
N HIS A 15 -1.26 -3.59 -33.33
CA HIS A 15 -1.55 -3.43 -31.91
C HIS A 15 -1.78 -4.85 -31.36
N PRO A 16 -0.99 -5.31 -30.36
CA PRO A 16 -1.35 -6.54 -29.66
C PRO A 16 -2.80 -6.37 -29.24
N THR A 17 -3.63 -7.39 -29.52
CA THR A 17 -5.04 -7.43 -29.12
C THR A 17 -5.15 -6.81 -27.74
N ILE A 18 -5.83 -5.67 -27.61
CA ILE A 18 -5.82 -4.89 -26.36
C ILE A 18 -6.13 -5.88 -25.25
N THR A 19 -5.16 -6.08 -24.35
CA THR A 19 -5.34 -6.94 -23.20
C THR A 19 -6.55 -6.40 -22.46
N SER A 20 -7.61 -7.19 -22.31
CA SER A 20 -8.82 -6.74 -21.58
C SER A 20 -8.56 -6.53 -20.09
N HIS A 21 -7.38 -6.90 -19.61
CA HIS A 21 -6.99 -6.92 -18.21
C HIS A 21 -5.85 -5.94 -17.92
N LEU A 22 -5.97 -5.21 -16.81
CA LEU A 22 -4.94 -4.27 -16.33
C LEU A 22 -4.72 -4.43 -14.83
N THR A 23 -3.48 -4.37 -14.38
CA THR A 23 -3.14 -4.35 -12.95
C THR A 23 -2.40 -3.06 -12.60
N ILE A 24 -2.86 -2.36 -11.56
CA ILE A 24 -2.16 -1.22 -10.96
C ILE A 24 -1.33 -1.72 -9.78
N HIS A 25 -0.02 -1.52 -9.83
CA HIS A 25 0.94 -1.98 -8.82
C HIS A 25 1.39 -0.86 -7.89
N LEU A 26 1.04 -0.96 -6.61
CA LEU A 26 1.30 0.04 -5.59
C LEU A 26 2.54 -0.28 -4.75
N ALA A 27 3.34 0.75 -4.50
CA ALA A 27 4.64 0.63 -3.84
C ALA A 27 4.50 0.29 -2.35
N GLY A 28 5.30 -0.68 -1.88
CA GLY A 28 5.54 -0.90 -0.46
C GLY A 28 6.59 0.06 0.10
N THR A 29 6.78 0.05 1.42
CA THR A 29 7.72 0.97 2.09
C THR A 29 9.14 0.89 1.51
N GLY A 30 9.66 2.04 1.09
CA GLY A 30 11.01 2.16 0.53
C GLY A 30 11.21 1.61 -0.88
N ASP A 31 10.13 1.27 -1.59
CA ASP A 31 10.19 0.97 -3.02
C ASP A 31 10.28 2.27 -3.84
N HIS A 32 11.46 2.91 -3.80
CA HIS A 32 11.69 4.20 -4.44
C HIS A 32 11.64 4.17 -5.96
N GLY A 33 11.89 3.02 -6.58
CA GLY A 33 11.84 2.85 -8.02
C GLY A 33 10.69 1.95 -8.42
N PHE A 34 10.94 1.15 -9.45
CA PHE A 34 9.95 0.22 -10.00
C PHE A 34 10.39 -1.23 -9.92
N MET A 35 11.66 -1.50 -9.62
CA MET A 35 12.28 -2.83 -9.74
C MET A 35 11.53 -3.90 -8.97
N ARG A 36 11.10 -3.61 -7.73
CA ARG A 36 10.35 -4.57 -6.91
C ARG A 36 9.03 -4.98 -7.55
N ARG A 37 8.32 -4.02 -8.13
CA ARG A 37 7.05 -4.25 -8.83
C ARG A 37 7.24 -4.80 -10.23
N HIS A 38 8.37 -4.54 -10.89
CA HIS A 38 8.72 -5.16 -12.17
C HIS A 38 8.78 -6.68 -12.06
N LEU A 39 9.25 -7.23 -10.93
CA LEU A 39 9.31 -8.68 -10.70
C LEU A 39 7.94 -9.37 -10.78
N ILE A 40 6.86 -8.64 -10.47
CA ILE A 40 5.48 -9.13 -10.57
C ILE A 40 4.85 -8.69 -11.89
N ALA A 41 5.06 -7.44 -12.29
CA ALA A 41 4.41 -6.82 -13.44
C ALA A 41 4.91 -7.32 -14.80
N LEU A 42 6.22 -7.55 -14.96
CA LEU A 42 6.77 -7.95 -16.26
C LEU A 42 6.29 -9.35 -16.70
N PRO A 43 6.28 -10.38 -15.83
CA PRO A 43 5.79 -11.69 -16.23
C PRO A 43 4.29 -11.73 -16.57
N LEU A 44 3.48 -10.82 -16.01
CA LEU A 44 2.04 -10.72 -16.28
C LEU A 44 1.71 -10.41 -17.76
N VAL A 45 2.67 -9.86 -18.52
CA VAL A 45 2.50 -9.61 -19.96
C VAL A 45 2.29 -10.93 -20.71
N ALA A 46 2.94 -12.02 -20.29
CA ALA A 46 2.76 -13.34 -20.88
C ALA A 46 1.36 -13.92 -20.65
N ASP A 47 0.65 -13.45 -19.61
CA ASP A 47 -0.73 -13.83 -19.30
C ASP A 47 -1.76 -12.86 -19.93
N GLY A 48 -1.30 -11.94 -20.79
CA GLY A 48 -2.17 -10.94 -21.40
C GLY A 48 -2.74 -9.93 -20.40
N VAL A 49 -1.95 -9.55 -19.39
CA VAL A 49 -2.33 -8.54 -18.39
C VAL A 49 -1.40 -7.33 -18.51
N ALA A 50 -1.96 -6.17 -18.86
CA ALA A 50 -1.22 -4.91 -18.84
C ALA A 50 -0.93 -4.48 -17.39
N SER A 51 0.14 -3.71 -17.20
CA SER A 51 0.54 -3.22 -15.88
C SER A 51 0.76 -1.71 -15.86
N VAL A 52 0.18 -1.04 -14.88
CA VAL A 52 0.51 0.35 -14.50
C VAL A 52 1.28 0.30 -13.19
N ILE A 53 2.47 0.90 -13.15
CA ILE A 53 3.35 0.84 -11.99
C ILE A 53 3.48 2.25 -11.41
N LEU A 54 2.70 2.56 -10.38
CA LEU A 54 2.51 3.92 -9.88
C LEU A 54 3.67 4.38 -8.98
N GLU A 55 4.46 5.39 -9.38
CA GLU A 55 5.45 5.97 -8.47
C GLU A 55 4.76 6.67 -7.29
N SER A 56 4.94 6.11 -6.09
CA SER A 56 4.29 6.61 -4.87
C SER A 56 4.74 8.04 -4.54
N PRO A 57 3.86 8.89 -3.99
CA PRO A 57 4.27 10.17 -3.39
C PRO A 57 5.40 9.96 -2.40
N TYR A 58 6.30 10.93 -2.29
CA TYR A 58 7.50 10.89 -1.44
C TYR A 58 8.58 9.87 -1.86
N TYR A 59 8.38 9.09 -2.92
CA TYR A 59 9.33 8.10 -3.45
C TYR A 59 9.92 8.52 -4.79
N GLY A 60 11.05 7.92 -5.17
CA GLY A 60 11.78 8.20 -6.40
C GLY A 60 11.85 9.68 -6.75
N ARG A 61 11.29 10.05 -7.92
CA ARG A 61 11.26 11.45 -8.41
C ARG A 61 10.31 12.36 -7.63
N ARG A 62 9.37 11.79 -6.88
CA ARG A 62 8.40 12.50 -6.02
C ARG A 62 8.91 12.70 -4.59
N LYS A 63 10.15 12.31 -4.30
CA LYS A 63 10.77 12.45 -2.96
C LYS A 63 11.24 13.89 -2.69
N PRO A 64 10.83 14.53 -1.58
CA PRO A 64 11.35 15.84 -1.18
C PRO A 64 12.88 15.84 -1.03
N ILE A 65 13.52 16.96 -1.36
CA ILE A 65 14.99 17.06 -1.37
C ILE A 65 15.63 16.77 -0.01
N ARG A 66 14.96 17.17 1.08
CA ARG A 66 15.43 16.96 2.47
C ARG A 66 15.11 15.56 3.00
N GLN A 67 14.32 14.76 2.28
CA GLN A 67 13.92 13.44 2.74
C GLN A 67 15.03 12.41 2.50
N VAL A 68 15.44 11.72 3.55
CA VAL A 68 16.45 10.65 3.48
C VAL A 68 15.78 9.28 3.38
N ARG A 69 16.02 8.58 2.27
CA ARG A 69 15.37 7.29 1.98
C ARG A 69 13.84 7.40 2.11
N SER A 70 13.20 6.43 2.74
CA SER A 70 11.76 6.36 2.98
C SER A 70 11.31 6.94 4.32
N LYS A 71 12.19 7.67 5.03
CA LYS A 71 11.83 8.35 6.27
C LYS A 71 11.13 9.65 5.93
N LEU A 72 9.81 9.68 6.10
CA LEU A 72 9.01 10.89 5.91
C LEU A 72 9.45 12.00 6.88
N LEU A 73 9.28 13.26 6.47
CA LEU A 73 9.70 14.41 7.29
C LEU A 73 8.70 14.67 8.42
N HIS A 74 7.41 14.45 8.15
CA HIS A 74 6.33 14.65 9.11
C HIS A 74 5.39 13.45 9.15
N VAL A 75 4.69 13.25 10.27
CA VAL A 75 3.67 12.22 10.40
C VAL A 75 2.51 12.46 9.42
N CYS A 76 2.12 13.72 9.20
CA CYS A 76 1.07 14.08 8.24
C CYS A 76 1.43 13.74 6.79
N ASP A 77 2.72 13.65 6.43
CA ASP A 77 3.16 13.23 5.10
C ASP A 77 2.70 11.81 4.78
N LEU A 78 2.52 10.94 5.79
CA LEU A 78 1.99 9.59 5.61
C LEU A 78 0.54 9.63 5.09
N LEU A 79 -0.24 10.60 5.60
CA LEU A 79 -1.64 10.76 5.20
C LEU A 79 -1.74 11.30 3.78
N VAL A 80 -0.88 12.26 3.43
CA VAL A 80 -0.77 12.78 2.07
C VAL A 80 -0.34 11.65 1.12
N LEU A 81 0.65 10.85 1.49
CA LEU A 81 1.11 9.70 0.72
C LEU A 81 -0.05 8.74 0.43
N GLY A 82 -0.77 8.31 1.47
CA GLY A 82 -1.87 7.37 1.33
C GLY A 82 -3.02 7.94 0.50
N PHE A 83 -3.49 9.14 0.84
CA PHE A 83 -4.59 9.79 0.13
C PHE A 83 -4.28 9.99 -1.36
N THR A 84 -3.12 10.53 -1.69
CA THR A 84 -2.73 10.73 -3.09
C THR A 84 -2.60 9.41 -3.84
N THR A 85 -2.01 8.37 -3.23
CA THR A 85 -1.90 7.04 -3.85
C THR A 85 -3.28 6.46 -4.17
N ILE A 86 -4.23 6.54 -3.22
CA ILE A 86 -5.59 6.04 -3.40
C ILE A 86 -6.32 6.83 -4.49
N ALA A 87 -6.25 8.17 -4.42
CA ALA A 87 -6.90 9.05 -5.39
C ALA A 87 -6.39 8.82 -6.81
N GLU A 88 -5.06 8.77 -7.01
CA GLU A 88 -4.46 8.49 -8.32
C GLU A 88 -4.86 7.11 -8.84
N SER A 89 -4.88 6.09 -7.97
CA SER A 89 -5.29 4.74 -8.36
C SER A 89 -6.75 4.68 -8.81
N LEU A 90 -7.67 5.36 -8.13
CA LEU A 90 -9.07 5.46 -8.55
C LEU A 90 -9.22 6.13 -9.92
N HIS A 91 -8.43 7.17 -10.19
CA HIS A 91 -8.42 7.82 -11.51
C HIS A 91 -7.81 6.92 -12.59
N LEU A 92 -6.77 6.16 -12.27
CA LEU A 92 -6.18 5.18 -13.18
C LEU A 92 -7.13 4.03 -13.52
N LEU A 93 -7.95 3.57 -12.56
CA LEU A 93 -9.01 2.59 -12.82
C LEU A 93 -10.06 3.14 -13.80
N ARG A 94 -10.48 4.40 -13.61
CA ARG A 94 -11.40 5.09 -14.54
C ARG A 94 -10.79 5.25 -15.93
N TRP A 95 -9.52 5.66 -15.99
CA TRP A 95 -8.78 5.76 -17.25
C TRP A 95 -8.68 4.40 -17.94
N ALA A 96 -8.36 3.33 -17.20
CA ALA A 96 -8.25 1.99 -17.75
C ALA A 96 -9.58 1.54 -18.39
N LYS A 97 -10.71 1.74 -17.70
CA LYS A 97 -12.04 1.44 -18.24
C LYS A 97 -12.32 2.21 -19.54
N HIS A 98 -11.99 3.51 -19.59
CA HIS A 98 -12.16 4.33 -20.81
C HIS A 98 -11.25 3.90 -21.97
N ASN A 99 -10.14 3.23 -21.70
CA ASN A 99 -9.20 2.74 -22.71
C ASN A 99 -9.40 1.25 -23.06
N GLY A 100 -10.55 0.66 -22.71
CA GLY A 100 -10.91 -0.71 -23.12
C GLY A 100 -10.42 -1.82 -22.17
N TYR A 101 -9.88 -1.48 -21.00
CA TYR A 101 -9.57 -2.47 -19.97
C TYR A 101 -10.83 -2.79 -19.16
N HIS A 102 -11.45 -3.93 -19.45
CA HIS A 102 -12.71 -4.35 -18.85
C HIS A 102 -12.56 -4.97 -17.46
N ARG A 103 -11.40 -5.58 -17.15
CA ARG A 103 -11.12 -6.12 -15.81
C ARG A 103 -9.86 -5.49 -15.27
N SER A 104 -9.97 -4.83 -14.14
CA SER A 104 -8.83 -4.20 -13.49
C SER A 104 -8.56 -4.83 -12.13
N CYS A 105 -7.29 -4.94 -11.77
CA CYS A 105 -6.81 -5.35 -10.46
C CYS A 105 -5.99 -4.22 -9.84
N VAL A 106 -6.09 -4.04 -8.53
CA VAL A 106 -5.15 -3.24 -7.76
C VAL A 106 -4.36 -4.18 -6.86
N SER A 107 -3.05 -4.15 -6.98
CA SER A 107 -2.14 -4.98 -6.21
C SER A 107 -1.07 -4.14 -5.55
N GLY A 108 -0.56 -4.60 -4.42
CA GLY A 108 0.50 -3.90 -3.72
C GLY A 108 1.02 -4.68 -2.54
N PHE A 109 2.22 -4.28 -2.11
CA PHE A 109 2.95 -4.95 -1.05
C PHE A 109 2.99 -4.11 0.23
N SER A 110 2.75 -4.70 1.40
CA SER A 110 2.85 -4.02 2.71
C SER A 110 1.97 -2.77 2.74
N MET A 111 2.55 -1.58 2.92
CA MET A 111 1.86 -0.30 2.76
C MET A 111 1.07 -0.19 1.43
N GLY A 112 1.65 -0.66 0.32
CA GLY A 112 0.98 -0.69 -0.98
C GLY A 112 -0.21 -1.64 -1.01
N GLY A 113 -0.17 -2.72 -0.23
CA GLY A 113 -1.29 -3.66 -0.11
C GLY A 113 -2.44 -3.08 0.72
N VAL A 114 -2.14 -2.29 1.75
CA VAL A 114 -3.14 -1.47 2.48
C VAL A 114 -3.84 -0.52 1.51
N HIS A 115 -3.08 0.23 0.72
CA HIS A 115 -3.65 1.14 -0.27
C HIS A 115 -4.44 0.39 -1.35
N ALA A 116 -4.00 -0.79 -1.80
CA ALA A 116 -4.75 -1.59 -2.76
C ALA A 116 -6.13 -2.00 -2.21
N ALA A 117 -6.16 -2.44 -0.95
CA ALA A 117 -7.40 -2.78 -0.27
C ALA A 117 -8.32 -1.56 -0.12
N MET A 118 -7.79 -0.39 0.28
CA MET A 118 -8.57 0.85 0.36
C MET A 118 -9.13 1.29 -1.00
N VAL A 119 -8.33 1.18 -2.07
CA VAL A 119 -8.79 1.48 -3.43
C VAL A 119 -9.93 0.56 -3.83
N ALA A 120 -9.86 -0.74 -3.51
CA ALA A 120 -10.95 -1.68 -3.79
C ALA A 120 -12.22 -1.32 -3.01
N CYS A 121 -12.10 -0.96 -1.72
CA CYS A 121 -13.22 -0.51 -0.88
C CYS A 121 -13.88 0.78 -1.40
N LEU A 122 -13.11 1.68 -2.00
CA LEU A 122 -13.58 3.00 -2.47
C LEU A 122 -13.92 3.05 -3.96
N SER A 123 -13.64 1.97 -4.71
CA SER A 123 -13.93 1.93 -6.13
C SER A 123 -15.43 1.93 -6.38
N PRO A 124 -15.96 2.85 -7.23
CA PRO A 124 -17.37 2.84 -7.61
C PRO A 124 -17.72 1.71 -8.59
N GLU A 125 -16.72 0.97 -9.06
CA GLU A 125 -16.84 -0.08 -10.07
C GLU A 125 -16.21 -1.38 -9.55
N PRO A 126 -16.68 -2.56 -10.00
CA PRO A 126 -16.06 -3.84 -9.68
C PRO A 126 -14.57 -3.85 -10.02
N VAL A 127 -13.73 -4.16 -9.04
CA VAL A 127 -12.28 -4.23 -9.19
C VAL A 127 -11.73 -5.41 -8.40
N ALA A 128 -10.79 -6.13 -8.98
CA ALA A 128 -10.07 -7.20 -8.31
C ALA A 128 -9.02 -6.60 -7.37
N CYS A 129 -8.70 -7.32 -6.30
CA CYS A 129 -7.73 -6.84 -5.31
C CYS A 129 -6.73 -7.93 -4.98
N SER A 130 -5.44 -7.61 -5.02
CA SER A 130 -4.40 -8.55 -4.59
C SER A 130 -3.42 -7.87 -3.63
N PRO A 131 -3.80 -7.75 -2.34
CA PRO A 131 -2.96 -7.18 -1.30
C PRO A 131 -1.98 -8.24 -0.78
N HIS A 132 -0.69 -7.92 -0.76
CA HIS A 132 0.38 -8.83 -0.36
C HIS A 132 1.08 -8.31 0.89
N LEU A 133 1.25 -9.18 1.89
CA LEU A 133 1.86 -8.89 3.19
C LEU A 133 1.32 -7.59 3.81
N ALA A 134 0.01 -7.35 3.68
CA ALA A 134 -0.63 -6.11 4.08
C ALA A 134 -1.22 -6.24 5.49
N PRO A 135 -0.91 -5.31 6.43
CA PRO A 135 -1.66 -5.24 7.67
C PRO A 135 -3.07 -4.68 7.42
N HIS A 136 -3.98 -4.85 8.37
CA HIS A 136 -5.28 -4.18 8.33
C HIS A 136 -5.16 -2.65 8.51
N SER A 137 -4.07 -2.18 9.13
CA SER A 137 -3.84 -0.78 9.50
C SER A 137 -2.35 -0.50 9.70
N ALA A 138 -1.92 0.76 9.54
CA ALA A 138 -0.59 1.21 9.95
C ALA A 138 -0.38 1.13 11.47
N SER A 139 -1.45 1.13 12.27
CA SER A 139 -1.32 0.95 13.73
C SER A 139 -0.62 -0.35 14.10
N GLU A 140 -0.80 -1.42 13.30
CA GLU A 140 -0.21 -2.72 13.59
C GLU A 140 1.33 -2.67 13.67
N PRO A 141 2.06 -2.33 12.60
CA PRO A 141 3.52 -2.29 12.67
C PRO A 141 4.04 -1.19 13.61
N PHE A 142 3.34 -0.06 13.75
CA PHE A 142 3.82 1.13 14.48
C PHE A 142 3.48 1.18 15.97
N CYS A 143 2.43 0.49 16.42
CA CYS A 143 1.97 0.55 17.81
C CYS A 143 2.14 -0.79 18.54
N ASN A 144 1.96 -1.91 17.82
CA ASN A 144 2.04 -3.26 18.38
C ASN A 144 3.21 -4.08 17.80
N GLY A 145 3.79 -3.61 16.71
CA GLY A 145 4.83 -4.29 15.96
C GLY A 145 6.26 -3.76 16.18
N PRO A 146 7.23 -4.25 15.41
CA PRO A 146 8.65 -3.96 15.60
C PRO A 146 9.01 -2.49 15.38
N LEU A 147 8.19 -1.70 14.66
CA LEU A 147 8.48 -0.28 14.48
C LEU A 147 8.21 0.54 15.75
N TRP A 148 7.36 0.07 16.66
CA TRP A 148 7.17 0.70 17.97
C TRP A 148 8.47 0.79 18.76
N GLN A 149 9.28 -0.27 18.73
CA GLN A 149 10.58 -0.29 19.40
C GLN A 149 11.55 0.71 18.76
N GLY A 150 11.51 0.84 17.44
CA GLY A 150 12.33 1.82 16.70
C GLY A 150 11.93 3.28 16.97
N THR A 151 10.63 3.56 17.13
CA THR A 151 10.13 4.91 17.47
C THR A 151 10.31 5.25 18.95
N ARG A 152 10.62 4.27 19.81
CA ARG A 152 10.99 4.50 21.21
C ARG A 152 12.33 5.22 21.37
N LEU A 153 13.27 5.02 20.43
CA LEU A 153 14.65 5.51 20.50
C LEU A 153 14.84 6.99 20.11
N TYR A 154 13.88 7.61 19.40
CA TYR A 154 13.97 9.01 18.95
C TYR A 154 13.23 9.99 19.88
N ARG A 155 13.05 9.64 21.15
CA ARG A 155 12.27 10.44 22.10
C ARG A 155 13.18 11.37 22.89
N THR A 156 13.34 12.61 22.42
CA THR A 156 13.60 13.71 23.36
C THR A 156 12.26 14.33 23.76
N PRO A 157 12.08 14.81 25.00
CA PRO A 157 10.84 15.47 25.46
C PRO A 157 10.37 16.65 24.58
N ARG A 158 11.22 17.16 23.68
CA ARG A 158 10.92 18.28 22.78
C ARG A 158 10.23 17.86 21.47
N ASP A 159 10.33 16.59 21.07
CA ASP A 159 9.85 16.11 19.77
C ASP A 159 8.44 15.50 19.84
N PHE A 160 7.88 15.40 21.04
CA PHE A 160 6.48 15.06 21.18
C PHE A 160 5.64 16.14 20.52
N ILE A 161 4.69 15.71 19.69
CA ILE A 161 3.50 16.48 19.37
C ILE A 161 2.98 16.98 20.71
N ARG A 162 3.25 18.25 21.03
CA ARG A 162 2.60 18.93 22.15
C ARG A 162 1.12 18.64 21.94
N PRO A 163 0.39 18.16 22.96
CA PRO A 163 -1.04 17.97 22.81
C PRO A 163 -1.57 19.24 22.15
N VAL A 164 -2.34 19.10 21.07
CA VAL A 164 -3.19 20.20 20.64
C VAL A 164 -4.08 20.45 21.84
N SER A 165 -3.69 21.43 22.64
CA SER A 165 -4.46 21.87 23.77
C SER A 165 -5.71 22.46 23.16
N PHE A 166 -6.80 21.70 23.18
CA PHE A 166 -8.09 22.35 23.30
C PHE A 166 -8.00 23.19 24.55
N GLN A 167 -8.06 24.52 24.39
CA GLN A 167 -8.26 25.40 25.53
C GLN A 167 -9.59 24.99 26.16
N SER A 168 -9.54 24.15 27.20
CA SER A 168 -10.59 24.22 28.20
C SER A 168 -10.26 25.45 29.05
N GLU A 169 -11.30 26.16 29.48
CA GLU A 169 -11.19 27.41 30.25
C GLU A 169 -10.51 27.25 31.63
N HIS A 170 -9.96 26.07 31.95
CA HIS A 170 -9.43 25.74 33.28
C HIS A 170 -7.97 25.26 33.22
N GLY A 171 -7.04 26.21 33.09
CA GLY A 171 -5.66 26.12 33.63
C GLY A 171 -4.67 25.14 32.96
N ARG A 172 -3.40 25.54 32.93
CA ARG A 172 -2.27 24.68 32.51
C ARG A 172 -1.99 23.60 33.56
N LEU A 173 -2.11 22.33 33.16
CA LEU A 173 -1.65 21.16 33.91
C LEU A 173 -0.22 20.77 33.49
N ASP A 174 0.73 21.70 33.55
CA ASP A 174 2.10 21.46 33.07
C ASP A 174 3.07 20.89 34.15
N ASP A 175 2.62 20.66 35.40
CA ASP A 175 3.49 20.25 36.53
C ASP A 175 3.01 19.00 37.30
N VAL A 176 2.61 17.93 36.59
CA VAL A 176 2.42 16.62 37.22
C VAL A 176 3.49 15.66 36.69
N ASN A 177 4.29 15.11 37.61
CA ASN A 177 5.31 14.10 37.32
C ASN A 177 4.61 12.78 36.91
N VAL A 178 4.14 12.71 35.66
CA VAL A 178 3.49 11.52 35.12
C VAL A 178 4.56 10.44 34.95
N PRO A 179 4.38 9.23 35.52
CA PRO A 179 5.32 8.13 35.32
C PRO A 179 5.58 7.90 33.84
N TYR A 180 6.85 7.75 33.44
CA TYR A 180 7.26 7.60 32.04
C TYR A 180 6.50 6.49 31.30
N GLU A 181 6.14 5.40 31.98
CA GLU A 181 5.33 4.32 31.41
C GLU A 181 3.92 4.76 31.00
N ASN A 182 3.30 5.67 31.77
CA ASN A 182 2.00 6.25 31.44
C ASN A 182 2.08 7.20 30.23
N GLU A 183 3.22 7.88 30.06
CA GLU A 183 3.47 8.72 28.89
C GLU A 183 3.72 7.90 27.62
N LEU A 184 4.44 6.78 27.73
CA LEU A 184 4.63 5.82 26.64
C LEU A 184 3.29 5.27 26.15
N GLU A 185 2.43 4.86 27.08
CA GLU A 185 1.10 4.33 26.75
C GLU A 185 0.19 5.42 26.15
N ALA A 186 0.18 6.62 26.73
CA ALA A 186 -0.55 7.75 26.16
C ALA A 186 -0.10 8.08 24.72
N THR A 187 1.20 7.97 24.45
CA THR A 187 1.77 8.16 23.11
C THR A 187 1.32 7.08 22.14
N ARG A 188 1.36 5.82 22.58
CA ARG A 188 0.90 4.67 21.80
C ARG A 188 -0.56 4.86 21.39
N LEU A 189 -1.42 5.21 22.34
CA LEU A 189 -2.84 5.48 22.11
C LEU A 189 -3.09 6.66 21.15
N ARG A 190 -2.28 7.74 21.24
CA ARG A 190 -2.36 8.87 20.29
C ARG A 190 -1.98 8.45 18.87
N LEU A 191 -0.91 7.65 18.72
CA LEU A 191 -0.50 7.09 17.42
C LEU A 191 -1.55 6.13 16.87
N GLU A 192 -2.12 5.25 17.70
CA GLU A 192 -3.20 4.36 17.28
C GLU A 192 -4.41 5.14 16.77
N ARG A 193 -4.82 6.21 17.48
CA ARG A 193 -5.89 7.10 17.02
C ARG A 193 -5.54 7.77 15.69
N ALA A 194 -4.30 8.26 15.54
CA ALA A 194 -3.85 8.90 14.31
C ALA A 194 -3.80 7.92 13.12
N PHE A 195 -3.37 6.68 13.33
CA PHE A 195 -3.35 5.64 12.30
C PHE A 195 -4.70 4.94 12.11
N SER A 196 -5.68 5.22 12.94
CA SER A 196 -7.00 4.60 12.86
C SER A 196 -7.75 4.89 11.55
N ILE A 197 -7.35 5.94 10.83
CA ILE A 197 -7.84 6.29 9.48
C ILE A 197 -7.25 5.41 8.38
N THR A 198 -6.21 4.64 8.70
CA THR A 198 -5.60 3.64 7.81
C THR A 198 -6.17 2.24 8.04
N ASP A 199 -7.11 2.08 8.97
CA ASP A 199 -7.77 0.80 9.24
C ASP A 199 -8.78 0.50 8.14
N VAL A 200 -8.42 -0.41 7.23
CA VAL A 200 -9.26 -0.81 6.09
C VAL A 200 -10.59 -1.36 6.56
N THR A 201 -10.67 -1.96 7.76
CA THR A 201 -11.93 -2.54 8.27
C THR A 201 -13.00 -1.49 8.59
N LYS A 202 -12.64 -0.20 8.57
CA LYS A 202 -13.55 0.93 8.73
C LYS A 202 -14.04 1.52 7.41
N PHE A 203 -13.52 1.04 6.29
CA PHE A 203 -13.99 1.45 4.96
C PHE A 203 -15.25 0.65 4.60
N PRO A 204 -16.01 1.09 3.59
CA PRO A 204 -17.06 0.25 3.00
C PRO A 204 -16.48 -1.07 2.48
N LYS A 205 -17.27 -2.14 2.50
CA LYS A 205 -16.88 -3.37 1.82
C LYS A 205 -16.75 -3.10 0.32
N PRO A 206 -15.72 -3.65 -0.36
CA PRO A 206 -15.59 -3.51 -1.81
C PRO A 206 -16.79 -4.15 -2.52
N LEU A 207 -17.07 -3.73 -3.75
CA LEU A 207 -18.17 -4.30 -4.55
C LEU A 207 -17.97 -5.79 -4.90
N ARG A 208 -16.70 -6.24 -4.98
CA ARG A 208 -16.32 -7.63 -5.24
C ARG A 208 -15.32 -8.12 -4.18
N PRO A 209 -15.76 -8.35 -2.93
CA PRO A 209 -14.88 -8.83 -1.87
C PRO A 209 -14.34 -10.23 -2.18
N ASP A 210 -15.14 -11.04 -2.88
CA ASP A 210 -14.78 -12.36 -3.38
C ASP A 210 -13.63 -12.34 -4.40
N ALA A 211 -13.51 -11.24 -5.16
CA ALA A 211 -12.42 -11.00 -6.12
C ALA A 211 -11.11 -10.56 -5.46
N ALA A 212 -10.97 -10.68 -4.14
CA ALA A 212 -9.70 -10.48 -3.45
C ALA A 212 -8.93 -11.78 -3.23
N VAL A 213 -7.61 -11.72 -3.43
CA VAL A 213 -6.67 -12.81 -3.13
C VAL A 213 -5.46 -12.26 -2.39
N PHE A 214 -5.37 -12.62 -1.11
CA PHE A 214 -4.32 -12.22 -0.17
C PHE A 214 -3.13 -13.17 -0.25
N VAL A 215 -1.93 -12.64 -0.10
CA VAL A 215 -0.73 -13.45 0.16
C VAL A 215 -0.06 -12.93 1.43
N VAL A 216 0.19 -13.81 2.40
CA VAL A 216 0.69 -13.46 3.74
C VAL A 216 1.86 -14.37 4.14
N GLY A 217 2.79 -13.86 4.95
CA GLY A 217 3.94 -14.63 5.42
C GLY A 217 3.64 -15.29 6.75
N ARG A 218 3.89 -16.61 6.85
CA ARG A 218 3.73 -17.38 8.10
C ARG A 218 4.54 -16.83 9.27
N TYR A 219 5.74 -16.32 8.97
CA TYR A 219 6.70 -15.84 9.97
C TYR A 219 6.89 -14.32 9.88
N ASP A 220 5.89 -13.61 9.34
CA ASP A 220 5.94 -12.16 9.22
C ASP A 220 5.88 -11.50 10.61
N ARG A 221 6.90 -10.68 10.90
CA ARG A 221 7.02 -9.94 12.17
C ARG A 221 6.55 -8.50 12.06
N TYR A 222 6.39 -7.98 10.84
CA TYR A 222 5.81 -6.66 10.61
C TYR A 222 4.29 -6.71 10.56
N VAL A 223 3.76 -7.80 9.99
CA VAL A 223 2.33 -8.01 9.81
C VAL A 223 1.95 -9.35 10.43
N SER A 224 1.19 -9.32 11.51
CA SER A 224 0.71 -10.55 12.14
C SER A 224 -0.33 -11.25 11.27
N LEU A 225 -0.43 -12.58 11.39
CA LEU A 225 -1.51 -13.35 10.76
C LEU A 225 -2.88 -12.90 11.24
N ASP A 226 -3.02 -12.50 12.52
CA ASP A 226 -4.27 -11.92 13.05
C ASP A 226 -4.68 -10.65 12.31
N SER A 227 -3.75 -9.71 12.14
CA SER A 227 -3.99 -8.50 11.35
C SER A 227 -4.39 -8.82 9.91
N ALA A 228 -3.73 -9.79 9.28
CA ALA A 228 -4.06 -10.16 7.91
C ALA A 228 -5.42 -10.88 7.81
N SER A 229 -5.75 -11.75 8.78
CA SER A 229 -7.06 -12.39 8.89
C SER A 229 -8.17 -11.37 9.15
N ARG A 230 -7.93 -10.37 10.00
CA ARG A 230 -8.89 -9.28 10.25
C ARG A 230 -9.16 -8.49 8.96
N LEU A 231 -8.13 -8.22 8.16
CA LEU A 231 -8.30 -7.60 6.85
C LEU A 231 -9.08 -8.52 5.90
N GLN A 232 -8.72 -9.80 5.81
CA GLN A 232 -9.40 -10.77 4.95
C GLN A 232 -10.89 -10.93 5.31
N SER A 233 -11.23 -10.99 6.60
CA SER A 233 -12.60 -11.08 7.09
C SER A 233 -13.46 -9.84 6.76
N HIS A 234 -12.84 -8.72 6.39
CA HIS A 234 -13.59 -7.58 5.83
C HIS A 234 -13.96 -7.81 4.35
N PHE A 235 -13.20 -8.64 3.65
CA PHE A 235 -13.37 -9.06 2.27
C PHE A 235 -14.00 -10.47 2.21
N ASP A 236 -15.26 -10.58 2.64
CA ASP A 236 -15.98 -11.86 2.67
C ASP A 236 -15.91 -12.62 1.32
N GLY A 237 -15.60 -13.92 1.37
CA GLY A 237 -15.44 -14.76 0.18
C GLY A 237 -14.08 -14.64 -0.52
N SER A 238 -13.17 -13.80 -0.02
CA SER A 238 -11.79 -13.71 -0.51
C SER A 238 -10.95 -14.94 -0.14
N GLN A 239 -9.85 -15.11 -0.87
CA GLN A 239 -8.87 -16.19 -0.64
C GLN A 239 -7.61 -15.67 0.05
N ILE A 240 -6.97 -16.51 0.85
CA ILE A 240 -5.69 -16.19 1.50
C ILE A 240 -4.69 -17.32 1.28
N HIS A 241 -3.49 -16.95 0.82
CA HIS A 241 -2.37 -17.86 0.66
C HIS A 241 -1.29 -17.53 1.70
N ILE A 242 -0.94 -18.52 2.51
CA ILE A 242 0.11 -18.38 3.52
C ILE A 242 1.40 -18.99 2.97
N VAL A 243 2.42 -18.16 2.78
CA VAL A 243 3.75 -18.59 2.32
C VAL A 243 4.71 -18.79 3.49
N ASP A 244 5.71 -19.65 3.29
CA ASP A 244 6.66 -20.05 4.32
C ASP A 244 7.81 -19.04 4.47
N GLY A 245 7.48 -17.81 4.82
CA GLY A 245 8.44 -16.72 4.95
C GLY A 245 8.01 -15.62 5.92
N GLY A 246 8.95 -14.72 6.23
CA GLY A 246 8.69 -13.46 6.91
C GLY A 246 8.47 -12.33 5.91
N HIS A 247 8.34 -11.08 6.37
CA HIS A 247 8.00 -9.94 5.50
C HIS A 247 8.95 -9.81 4.30
N VAL A 248 10.26 -9.81 4.56
CA VAL A 248 11.29 -9.59 3.53
C VAL A 248 11.56 -10.86 2.72
N SER A 249 11.65 -12.03 3.36
CA SER A 249 11.92 -13.28 2.63
C SER A 249 10.75 -13.67 1.72
N SER A 250 9.50 -13.50 2.18
CA SER A 250 8.32 -13.72 1.36
C SER A 250 8.35 -12.84 0.10
N PHE A 251 8.67 -11.55 0.27
CA PHE A 251 8.83 -10.63 -0.86
C PHE A 251 9.88 -11.07 -1.88
N LEU A 252 11.02 -11.57 -1.41
CA LEU A 252 12.18 -11.92 -2.24
C LEU A 252 12.10 -13.31 -2.88
N MET A 253 11.27 -14.22 -2.37
CA MET A 253 11.29 -15.63 -2.77
C MET A 253 9.96 -16.15 -3.30
N TYR A 254 8.85 -15.42 -3.10
CA TYR A 254 7.51 -15.90 -3.45
C TYR A 254 6.79 -14.99 -4.46
N GLN A 255 7.53 -14.40 -5.41
CA GLN A 255 6.93 -13.53 -6.43
C GLN A 255 5.90 -14.26 -7.31
N ASP A 256 6.08 -15.55 -7.54
CA ASP A 256 5.13 -16.37 -8.29
C ASP A 256 3.78 -16.48 -7.58
N TRP A 257 3.76 -16.49 -6.24
CA TRP A 257 2.51 -16.45 -5.48
C TRP A 257 1.82 -15.10 -5.61
N PHE A 258 2.56 -14.00 -5.58
CA PHE A 258 2.00 -12.65 -5.78
C PHE A 258 1.40 -12.50 -7.18
N ARG A 259 2.10 -12.98 -8.22
CA ARG A 259 1.59 -13.01 -9.59
C ARG A 259 0.34 -13.89 -9.71
N SER A 260 0.39 -15.10 -9.15
CA SER A 260 -0.74 -16.03 -9.19
C SER A 260 -1.97 -15.46 -8.50
N ALA A 261 -1.78 -14.75 -7.39
CA ALA A 261 -2.87 -14.06 -6.69
C ALA A 261 -3.50 -12.95 -7.55
N VAL A 262 -2.69 -12.18 -8.31
CA VAL A 262 -3.21 -11.19 -9.27
C VAL A 262 -4.06 -11.88 -10.34
N LEU A 263 -3.56 -12.96 -10.95
CA LEU A 263 -4.31 -13.70 -11.98
C LEU A 263 -5.61 -14.32 -11.43
N ALA A 264 -5.55 -14.93 -10.26
CA ALA A 264 -6.70 -15.52 -9.58
C ALA A 264 -7.73 -14.47 -9.13
N SER A 265 -7.29 -13.25 -8.82
CA SER A 265 -8.20 -12.14 -8.51
C SER A 265 -8.93 -11.64 -9.78
N LEU A 266 -8.21 -11.52 -10.90
CA LEU A 266 -8.76 -11.07 -12.19
C LEU A 266 -9.75 -12.07 -12.81
N SER A 267 -9.53 -13.37 -12.62
CA SER A 267 -10.41 -14.42 -13.15
C SER A 267 -11.79 -14.43 -12.49
N LYS A 268 -11.94 -13.80 -11.32
CA LYS A 268 -13.22 -13.71 -10.59
C LYS A 268 -14.08 -12.52 -11.02
N LEU A 269 -13.53 -11.53 -11.73
CA LEU A 269 -14.33 -10.46 -12.34
C LEU A 269 -15.16 -10.98 -13.53
#